data_AF-A0A918I313-F1
#
_entry.id   AF-A0A918I313-F1
#
_cell.length_a   1.000
_cell.length_b   1.000
_cell.length_c   1.000
_cell.angle_alpha   90.00
_cell.angle_beta   90.00
_cell.angle_gamma   90.00
#
_symmetry.space_group_name_H-M   'P 1'
#
loop_
_entity.id
_entity.type
_entity.pdbx_description
1 polymer ?
#
loop_
_entity_poly.entity_id
_entity_poly.type
_entity_poly.pdbx_seq_one_letter_code
_entity_poly.pdbx_strand_id
1 'polypeptide(L)'
;MGVREDEQVTEGEAEVDERPMSGYAVTLATYAAYAGGWAALIRRHGRLPERHEASDIALTAIAAFRVSRLLTKGAVTSPLRKPFTTYEGAQGPAEVSERPRHGLRHAAGELLTCPFCMSMWVTTALTAGRCVWPRATRTAVAVLASVAGADALQLAYSGLMEKVTRDE
;
A
#
# COMPACT_ATOMS: atom_id res chain seq x y z
N MET A 1 -43.88 37.32 19.74
CA MET A 1 -44.27 35.98 20.22
C MET A 1 -44.16 35.02 19.03
N GLY A 2 -43.17 34.11 19.04
CA GLY A 2 -42.99 32.93 18.13
C GLY A 2 -42.74 33.24 16.65
N VAL A 3 -41.53 33.20 16.06
CA VAL A 3 -40.56 32.09 15.76
C VAL A 3 -41.00 31.13 14.63
N ARG A 4 -40.08 30.96 13.65
CA ARG A 4 -39.87 29.92 12.59
C ARG A 4 -40.16 30.39 11.15
N GLU A 5 -39.27 30.30 10.16
CA GLU A 5 -37.97 29.64 10.01
C GLU A 5 -37.12 30.41 8.98
N ASP A 6 -35.98 30.96 9.42
CA ASP A 6 -34.91 31.49 8.57
C ASP A 6 -34.03 30.35 8.04
N GLU A 7 -33.77 30.39 6.73
CA GLU A 7 -32.44 30.28 6.10
C GLU A 7 -31.32 29.62 6.93
N GLN A 8 -30.98 28.36 6.62
CA GLN A 8 -29.62 27.82 6.80
C GLN A 8 -29.29 26.79 5.70
N VAL A 9 -28.88 27.30 4.54
CA VAL A 9 -27.90 26.60 3.71
C VAL A 9 -26.60 26.68 4.49
N THR A 10 -26.29 25.66 5.28
CA THR A 10 -25.00 25.58 5.95
C THR A 10 -23.97 25.26 4.87
N GLU A 11 -23.27 26.32 4.44
CA GLU A 11 -21.94 26.24 3.89
C GLU A 11 -21.11 25.32 4.80
N GLY A 12 -20.98 24.06 4.40
CA GLY A 12 -19.98 23.18 4.95
C GLY A 12 -18.63 23.71 4.48
N GLU A 13 -18.07 24.64 5.27
CA GLU A 13 -16.66 25.00 5.22
C GLU A 13 -15.88 23.70 5.00
N ALA A 14 -15.16 23.63 3.87
CA ALA A 14 -14.13 22.64 3.70
C ALA A 14 -13.16 22.84 4.85
N GLU A 15 -13.29 22.04 5.90
CA GLU A 15 -12.33 21.91 6.98
C GLU A 15 -10.99 21.72 6.27
N VAL A 16 -10.20 22.79 6.22
CA VAL A 16 -8.82 22.74 5.76
C VAL A 16 -8.14 21.93 6.85
N ASP A 17 -8.21 20.61 6.70
CA ASP A 17 -7.44 19.64 7.46
C ASP A 17 -6.02 20.19 7.48
N GLU A 18 -5.60 20.70 8.64
CA GLU A 18 -4.28 21.26 8.90
C GLU A 18 -3.27 20.11 8.84
N ARG A 19 -3.14 19.57 7.62
CA ARG A 19 -2.24 18.51 7.27
C ARG A 19 -0.85 19.07 7.51
N PRO A 20 -0.05 18.45 8.40
CA PRO A 20 1.27 18.96 8.72
C PRO A 20 2.15 18.89 7.47
N MET A 21 2.23 20.01 6.73
CA MET A 21 2.92 20.13 5.45
C MET A 21 4.40 19.72 5.54
N SER A 22 5.01 19.89 6.71
CA SER A 22 6.38 19.45 7.01
C SER A 22 6.55 17.93 6.93
N GLY A 23 5.54 17.16 7.35
CA GLY A 23 5.56 15.69 7.25
C GLY A 23 5.58 15.20 5.81
N TYR A 24 4.75 15.80 4.94
CA TYR A 24 4.73 15.47 3.51
C TYR A 24 6.00 15.91 2.79
N ALA A 25 6.58 17.05 3.15
CA ALA A 25 7.87 17.50 2.60
C ALA A 25 9.00 16.50 2.92
N VAL A 26 9.06 16.00 4.15
CA VAL A 26 10.03 14.95 4.54
C VAL A 26 9.78 13.66 3.77
N THR A 27 8.52 13.22 3.63
CA THR A 27 8.17 12.02 2.86
C THR A 27 8.58 12.16 1.40
N LEU A 28 8.34 13.32 0.78
CA LEU A 28 8.71 13.61 -0.59
C LEU A 28 10.24 13.60 -0.77
N ALA A 29 10.98 14.25 0.13
CA ALA A 29 12.44 14.25 0.11
C ALA A 29 13.00 12.84 0.28
N THR A 30 12.41 12.04 1.18
CA THR A 30 12.81 10.64 1.39
C THR A 30 12.55 9.81 0.13
N TYR A 31 11.39 9.99 -0.51
CA TYR A 31 11.06 9.30 -1.75
C TYR A 31 12.00 9.70 -2.89
N ALA A 32 12.31 10.99 -3.04
CA ALA A 32 13.25 11.48 -4.04
C ALA A 32 14.65 10.91 -3.84
N ALA A 33 15.15 10.86 -2.59
CA ALA A 33 16.43 10.24 -2.27
C ALA A 33 16.42 8.72 -2.56
N TYR A 34 15.33 8.03 -2.21
CA TYR A 34 15.15 6.61 -2.49
C TYR A 34 15.15 6.31 -4.01
N ALA A 35 14.35 7.04 -4.78
CA ALA A 35 14.29 6.93 -6.23
C ALA A 35 15.63 7.30 -6.89
N GLY A 36 16.28 8.35 -6.39
CA GLY A 36 17.62 8.77 -6.82
C GLY A 36 18.70 7.71 -6.56
N GLY A 37 18.64 7.05 -5.41
CA GLY A 37 19.52 5.93 -5.06
C GLY A 37 19.36 4.76 -6.02
N TRP A 38 18.12 4.37 -6.32
CA TRP A 38 17.83 3.36 -7.35
C TRP A 38 18.33 3.79 -8.73
N ALA A 39 18.09 5.04 -9.14
CA ALA A 39 18.56 5.56 -10.42
C ALA A 39 20.09 5.53 -10.53
N ALA A 40 20.80 5.88 -9.45
CA ALA A 40 22.26 5.80 -9.38
C ALA A 40 22.75 4.35 -9.46
N LEU A 41 22.08 3.42 -8.78
CA LEU A 41 22.41 2.00 -8.83
C LEU A 41 22.20 1.41 -10.22
N ILE A 42 21.09 1.74 -10.89
CA ILE A 42 20.81 1.36 -12.28
C ILE A 42 21.88 1.92 -13.21
N ARG A 43 22.27 3.19 -13.06
CA ARG A 43 23.35 3.79 -13.86
C ARG A 43 24.68 3.07 -13.70
N ARG A 44 24.98 2.54 -12.52
CA ARG A 44 26.26 1.86 -12.23
C ARG A 44 26.28 0.39 -12.60
N HIS A 45 25.18 -0.33 -12.37
CA HIS A 45 25.15 -1.80 -12.42
C HIS A 45 23.98 -2.36 -13.25
N GLY A 46 23.02 -1.52 -13.61
CA GLY A 46 21.79 -1.94 -14.25
C GLY A 46 21.85 -1.95 -15.77
N ARG A 47 20.90 -2.66 -16.37
CA ARG A 47 20.59 -2.60 -17.79
C ARG A 47 19.10 -2.29 -17.95
N LEU A 48 18.79 -1.27 -18.74
CA LEU A 48 17.39 -0.93 -19.03
C LEU A 48 16.83 -1.95 -20.03
N PRO A 49 15.58 -2.41 -19.84
CA PRO A 49 14.91 -3.24 -20.83
C PRO A 49 14.71 -2.48 -22.15
N GLU A 50 14.87 -3.16 -23.29
CA GLU A 50 14.52 -2.58 -24.61
C GLU A 50 13.01 -2.39 -24.77
N ARG A 51 12.21 -3.23 -24.12
CA ARG A 51 10.75 -3.18 -24.11
C ARG A 51 10.18 -3.62 -22.77
N HIS A 52 9.02 -3.07 -22.43
CA HIS A 52 8.21 -3.54 -21.31
C HIS A 52 7.11 -4.45 -21.84
N GLU A 53 7.16 -5.74 -21.51
CA GLU A 53 6.12 -6.69 -21.88
C GLU A 53 4.87 -6.46 -21.00
N ALA A 54 3.67 -6.58 -21.57
CA ALA A 54 2.42 -6.35 -20.83
C ALA A 54 2.25 -7.30 -19.64
N SER A 55 2.70 -8.55 -19.80
CA SER A 55 2.76 -9.55 -18.72
C SER A 55 3.62 -9.08 -17.55
N ASP A 56 4.75 -8.45 -17.85
CA ASP A 56 5.68 -7.94 -16.86
C ASP A 56 5.08 -6.76 -16.07
N ILE A 57 4.30 -5.91 -16.72
CA ILE A 57 3.55 -4.83 -16.06
C ILE A 57 2.45 -5.40 -15.17
N ALA A 58 1.65 -6.33 -15.70
CA ALA A 58 0.54 -6.96 -14.98
C ALA A 58 1.02 -7.72 -13.72
N LEU A 59 2.06 -8.55 -13.86
CA LEU A 59 2.63 -9.28 -12.73
C LEU A 59 3.24 -8.34 -11.68
N THR A 60 3.89 -7.26 -12.11
CA THR A 60 4.42 -6.25 -11.18
C THR A 60 3.29 -5.54 -10.44
N ALA A 61 2.18 -5.22 -11.11
CA ALA A 61 1.01 -4.61 -10.47
C ALA A 61 0.39 -5.55 -9.43
N ILE A 62 0.20 -6.84 -9.75
CA ILE A 62 -0.31 -7.85 -8.82
C ILE A 62 0.64 -8.01 -7.62
N ALA A 63 1.94 -8.14 -7.88
CA ALA A 63 2.94 -8.28 -6.83
C ALA A 63 3.00 -7.04 -5.93
N ALA A 64 2.97 -5.84 -6.52
CA ALA A 64 2.96 -4.58 -5.78
C ALA A 64 1.72 -4.46 -4.92
N PHE A 65 0.54 -4.77 -5.45
CA PHE A 65 -0.71 -4.81 -4.68
C PHE A 65 -0.58 -5.76 -3.48
N ARG A 66 -0.12 -7.00 -3.70
CA ARG A 66 -0.06 -8.02 -2.66
C ARG A 66 0.92 -7.66 -1.55
N VAL A 67 2.13 -7.23 -1.91
CA VAL A 67 3.17 -6.84 -0.94
C VAL A 67 2.75 -5.59 -0.18
N SER A 68 2.17 -4.61 -0.87
CA SER A 68 1.76 -3.37 -0.21
C SER A 68 0.69 -3.64 0.84
N ARG A 69 -0.33 -4.46 0.53
CA ARG A 69 -1.29 -4.91 1.54
C ARG A 69 -0.66 -5.78 2.61
N LEU A 70 0.26 -6.69 2.28
CA LEU A 70 0.96 -7.49 3.29
C LEU A 70 1.69 -6.60 4.29
N LEU A 71 2.43 -5.59 3.81
CA LEU A 71 3.20 -4.68 4.65
C LEU A 71 2.33 -3.70 5.42
N THR A 72 1.16 -3.31 4.90
CA THR A 72 0.32 -2.26 5.52
C THR A 72 -0.87 -2.77 6.32
N LYS A 73 -1.32 -3.99 6.01
CA LYS A 73 -2.55 -4.58 6.58
C LYS A 73 -2.34 -5.97 7.13
N GLY A 74 -1.29 -6.71 6.72
CA GLY A 74 -1.11 -8.10 7.17
C GLY A 74 -0.93 -8.22 8.69
N ALA A 75 -1.65 -9.14 9.34
CA ALA A 75 -1.51 -9.37 10.78
C ALA A 75 -0.07 -9.81 11.13
N VAL A 76 0.55 -10.64 10.29
CA VAL A 76 1.91 -11.17 10.47
C VAL A 76 3.00 -10.09 10.42
N THR A 77 2.73 -8.94 9.80
CA THR A 77 3.67 -7.80 9.72
C THR A 77 3.40 -6.74 10.80
N SER A 78 2.40 -6.94 11.67
CA SER A 78 2.08 -6.00 12.75
C SER A 78 3.26 -5.69 13.69
N PRO A 79 4.18 -6.63 14.01
CA PRO A 79 5.38 -6.29 14.79
C PRO A 79 6.26 -5.19 14.17
N LEU A 80 6.31 -5.11 12.84
CA LEU A 80 7.07 -4.07 12.12
C LEU A 80 6.39 -2.69 12.23
N ARG A 81 5.05 -2.66 12.33
CA ARG A 81 4.26 -1.43 12.40
C ARG A 81 4.00 -0.93 13.81
N LYS A 82 4.04 -1.81 14.81
CA LYS A 82 3.83 -1.51 16.23
C LYS A 82 4.50 -0.23 16.75
N PRO A 83 5.75 0.13 16.36
CA PRO A 83 6.37 1.38 16.83
C PRO A 83 5.69 2.66 16.32
N PHE A 84 5.01 2.58 15.17
CA PHE A 84 4.46 3.70 14.41
C PHE A 84 2.93 3.75 14.43
N THR A 85 2.27 2.63 14.74
CA THR A 85 0.81 2.49 14.67
C THR A 85 0.20 2.02 15.99
N THR A 86 -1.11 2.17 16.11
CA THR A 86 -1.94 1.62 17.17
C THR A 86 -2.96 0.67 16.54
N TYR A 87 -3.05 -0.55 17.06
CA TYR A 87 -3.99 -1.56 16.59
C TYR A 87 -5.44 -1.17 16.90
N GLU A 88 -6.33 -1.31 15.92
CA GLU A 88 -7.75 -0.99 16.04
C GLU A 88 -8.68 -2.21 15.90
N GLY A 89 -8.20 -3.32 15.33
CA GLY A 89 -9.01 -4.52 15.18
C GLY A 89 -8.66 -5.33 13.94
N ALA A 90 -9.40 -6.41 13.70
CA ALA A 90 -9.34 -7.16 12.45
C ALA A 90 -10.06 -6.38 11.33
N GLN A 91 -9.52 -6.41 10.11
CA GLN A 91 -10.08 -5.70 8.94
C GLN A 91 -10.38 -6.65 7.75
N GLY A 92 -10.10 -7.94 7.90
CA GLY A 92 -10.38 -8.96 6.90
C GLY A 92 -9.58 -10.24 7.14
N PRO A 93 -9.64 -11.23 6.23
CA PRO A 93 -8.86 -12.46 6.34
C PRO A 93 -7.37 -12.16 6.45
N ALA A 94 -6.76 -12.53 7.58
CA ALA A 94 -5.36 -12.26 7.91
C ALA A 94 -4.94 -10.78 7.87
N GLU A 95 -5.90 -9.84 7.92
CA GLU A 95 -5.65 -8.40 7.88
C GLU A 95 -6.15 -7.66 9.12
N VAL A 96 -5.47 -6.58 9.46
CA VAL A 96 -5.70 -5.75 10.64
C VAL A 96 -5.84 -4.28 10.28
N SER A 97 -6.69 -3.57 11.00
CA SER A 97 -6.76 -2.11 10.98
C SER A 97 -5.82 -1.56 12.04
N GLU A 98 -5.04 -0.57 11.64
CA GLU A 98 -4.12 0.14 12.52
C GLU A 98 -4.14 1.62 12.14
N ARG A 99 -4.05 2.49 13.14
CA ARG A 99 -4.02 3.94 12.97
C ARG A 99 -2.62 4.50 13.23
N PRO A 100 -2.13 5.47 12.41
CA PRO A 100 -0.86 6.14 12.68
C PRO A 100 -0.84 6.80 14.06
N ARG A 101 0.27 6.67 14.77
CA ARG A 101 0.52 7.45 15.99
C ARG A 101 0.76 8.92 15.64
N HIS A 102 0.59 9.81 16.62
CA HIS A 102 0.84 11.24 16.45
C HIS A 102 2.33 11.60 16.63
N GLY A 103 2.67 12.86 16.34
CA GLY A 103 4.02 13.41 16.51
C GLY A 103 5.00 12.96 15.41
N LEU A 104 6.28 12.84 15.76
CA LEU A 104 7.38 12.57 14.81
C LEU A 104 7.25 11.23 14.05
N ARG A 105 6.41 10.31 14.53
CA ARG A 105 6.17 9.00 13.92
C ARG A 105 4.98 8.97 12.96
N HIS A 106 4.26 10.09 12.83
CA HIS A 106 3.01 10.14 12.10
C HIS A 106 3.17 9.81 10.61
N ALA A 107 4.08 10.49 9.90
CA ALA A 107 4.30 10.26 8.48
C ALA A 107 4.72 8.81 8.16
N ALA A 108 5.56 8.20 9.01
CA ALA A 108 5.93 6.79 8.88
C ALA A 108 4.73 5.87 9.14
N GLY A 109 3.90 6.20 10.14
CA GLY A 109 2.64 5.52 10.40
C GLY A 109 1.70 5.59 9.20
N GLU A 110 1.48 6.77 8.63
CA GLU A 110 0.64 6.97 7.44
C GLU A 110 1.09 6.10 6.27
N LEU A 111 2.40 6.09 5.98
CA LEU A 111 2.98 5.24 4.94
C LEU A 111 2.74 3.75 5.22
N LEU A 112 2.96 3.32 6.47
CA LEU A 112 2.81 1.93 6.90
C LEU A 112 1.35 1.49 7.07
N THR A 113 0.38 2.39 7.06
CA THR A 113 -1.06 2.05 7.10
C THR A 113 -1.76 2.25 5.76
N CYS A 114 -1.14 2.98 4.82
CA CYS A 114 -1.72 3.29 3.51
C CYS A 114 -1.14 2.38 2.40
N PRO A 115 -1.92 1.39 1.90
CA PRO A 115 -1.44 0.49 0.85
C PRO A 115 -1.13 1.19 -0.47
N PHE A 116 -1.78 2.33 -0.76
CA PHE A 116 -1.53 3.12 -1.97
C PHE A 116 -0.20 3.86 -1.89
N CYS A 117 0.11 4.47 -0.74
CA CYS A 117 1.41 5.08 -0.54
C CYS A 117 2.51 4.02 -0.64
N MET A 118 2.35 2.91 0.08
CA MET A 118 3.33 1.81 0.06
C MET A 118 3.54 1.22 -1.35
N SER A 119 2.49 1.13 -2.18
CA SER A 119 2.59 0.57 -3.54
C SER A 119 3.48 1.39 -4.46
N MET A 120 3.57 2.71 -4.26
CA MET A 120 4.52 3.55 -4.98
C MET A 120 5.97 3.12 -4.69
N TRP A 121 6.34 2.94 -3.41
CA TRP A 121 7.67 2.53 -2.99
C TRP A 121 8.03 1.12 -3.49
N VAL A 122 7.09 0.18 -3.36
CA VAL A 122 7.24 -1.21 -3.78
C VAL A 122 7.40 -1.29 -5.30
N THR A 123 6.55 -0.61 -6.07
CA THR A 123 6.61 -0.63 -7.54
C THR A 123 7.94 -0.06 -8.04
N THR A 124 8.43 1.02 -7.43
CA THR A 124 9.76 1.59 -7.73
C THR A 124 10.86 0.57 -7.43
N ALA A 125 10.82 -0.12 -6.28
CA ALA A 125 11.80 -1.15 -5.92
C ALA A 125 11.79 -2.33 -6.89
N LEU A 126 10.61 -2.85 -7.25
CA LEU A 126 10.47 -3.99 -8.16
C LEU A 126 10.94 -3.62 -9.58
N THR A 127 10.59 -2.42 -10.05
CA THR A 127 11.00 -1.96 -11.39
C THR A 127 12.51 -1.72 -11.45
N ALA A 128 13.07 -1.03 -10.45
CA ALA A 128 14.50 -0.78 -10.37
C ALA A 128 15.29 -2.08 -10.14
N GLY A 129 14.77 -2.97 -9.29
CA GLY A 129 15.31 -4.30 -9.04
C GLY A 129 15.41 -5.14 -10.31
N ARG A 130 14.42 -5.08 -11.21
CA ARG A 130 14.51 -5.76 -12.51
C ARG A 130 15.65 -5.26 -13.39
N CYS A 131 16.06 -4.00 -13.23
CA CYS A 131 17.18 -3.44 -13.98
C CYS A 131 18.54 -3.87 -13.41
N VAL A 132 18.64 -4.04 -12.08
CA VAL A 132 19.91 -4.35 -11.38
C VAL A 132 20.09 -5.86 -11.14
N TRP A 133 19.02 -6.56 -10.75
CA TRP A 133 18.99 -8.01 -10.47
C TRP A 133 17.82 -8.72 -11.18
N PRO A 134 17.81 -8.81 -12.52
CA PRO A 134 16.65 -9.26 -13.30
C PRO A 134 16.08 -10.61 -12.87
N ARG A 135 16.95 -11.60 -12.65
CA ARG A 135 16.54 -12.97 -12.30
C ARG A 135 15.89 -13.02 -10.92
N ALA A 136 16.54 -12.45 -9.91
CA ALA A 136 16.04 -12.44 -8.54
C ALA A 136 14.70 -11.70 -8.45
N THR A 137 14.59 -10.53 -9.09
CA THR A 137 13.36 -9.75 -9.05
C THR A 137 12.22 -10.40 -9.84
N ARG A 138 12.50 -11.08 -10.97
CA ARG A 138 11.49 -11.88 -11.68
C ARG A 138 10.96 -13.02 -10.81
N THR A 139 11.84 -13.74 -10.13
CA THR A 139 11.43 -14.80 -9.19
C THR A 139 10.59 -14.24 -8.05
N ALA A 140 10.99 -13.13 -7.44
CA ALA A 140 10.23 -12.50 -6.36
C ALA A 140 8.83 -12.06 -6.83
N VAL A 141 8.74 -11.39 -7.98
CA VAL A 141 7.44 -10.98 -8.57
C VAL A 141 6.55 -12.19 -8.86
N ALA A 142 7.11 -13.26 -9.43
CA ALA A 142 6.36 -14.48 -9.71
C ALA A 142 5.80 -15.09 -8.43
N VAL A 143 6.62 -15.23 -7.38
CA VAL A 143 6.17 -15.75 -6.06
C VAL A 143 5.04 -14.89 -5.51
N LEU A 144 5.19 -13.56 -5.50
CA LEU A 144 4.19 -12.65 -4.96
C LEU A 144 2.88 -12.68 -5.75
N ALA A 145 2.96 -12.79 -7.07
CA ALA A 145 1.78 -12.95 -7.93
C ALA A 145 1.08 -14.29 -7.71
N SER A 146 1.84 -15.38 -7.55
CA SER A 146 1.29 -16.69 -7.21
C SER A 146 0.59 -16.69 -5.85
N VAL A 147 1.16 -16.03 -4.83
CA VAL A 147 0.53 -15.86 -3.52
C VAL A 147 -0.77 -15.07 -3.64
N ALA A 148 -0.79 -13.98 -4.42
CA ALA A 148 -2.01 -13.22 -4.66
C ALA A 148 -3.10 -14.07 -5.33
N GLY A 149 -2.72 -14.92 -6.29
CA GLY A 149 -3.63 -15.88 -6.92
C GLY A 149 -4.16 -16.93 -5.95
N ALA A 150 -3.30 -17.45 -5.05
CA ALA A 150 -3.70 -18.38 -4.01
C ALA A 150 -4.69 -17.76 -3.03
N ASP A 151 -4.45 -16.52 -2.59
CA ASP A 151 -5.34 -15.78 -1.70
C ASP A 151 -6.70 -15.53 -2.37
N ALA A 152 -6.71 -15.16 -3.66
CA ALA A 152 -7.95 -15.00 -4.41
C ALA A 152 -8.75 -16.31 -4.51
N LEU A 153 -8.07 -17.44 -4.70
CA LEU A 153 -8.70 -18.75 -4.74
C LEU A 153 -9.28 -19.15 -3.37
N GLN A 154 -8.57 -18.86 -2.28
CA GLN A 154 -9.07 -19.09 -0.91
C GLN A 154 -10.34 -18.27 -0.65
N LEU A 155 -10.35 -16.99 -1.01
CA LEU A 155 -11.52 -16.12 -0.86
C LEU A 155 -12.69 -16.60 -1.73
N ALA A 156 -12.43 -17.00 -2.97
CA ALA A 156 -13.45 -17.55 -3.86
C ALA A 156 -14.04 -18.84 -3.29
N TYR A 157 -13.20 -19.75 -2.78
CA TYR A 157 -13.65 -20.99 -2.15
C TYR A 157 -14.55 -20.71 -0.93
N SER A 158 -14.14 -19.80 -0.03
CA SER A 158 -14.97 -19.40 1.11
C SER A 158 -16.32 -18.84 0.66
N GLY A 159 -16.34 -17.99 -0.37
CA GLY A 159 -17.59 -17.44 -0.91
C GLY A 159 -18.48 -18.48 -1.61
N LEU A 160 -17.91 -19.50 -2.26
CA LEU A 160 -18.67 -20.61 -2.83
C LEU A 160 -19.28 -21.49 -1.72
N MET A 161 -18.49 -21.81 -0.69
CA MET A 161 -18.96 -22.62 0.44
C MET A 161 -20.13 -21.96 1.17
N GLU A 162 -20.05 -20.65 1.43
CA GLU A 162 -21.14 -19.89 2.08
C GLU A 162 -22.43 -19.90 1.26
N LYS A 163 -22.37 -20.01 -0.08
CA LYS A 163 -23.56 -20.14 -0.92
C LYS A 163 -24.16 -21.53 -0.79
N VAL A 164 -23.33 -22.57 -0.90
CA VAL A 164 -23.79 -23.97 -0.80
C VAL A 164 -24.47 -24.25 0.53
N THR A 165 -23.92 -23.77 1.64
CA THR A 165 -24.46 -24.05 2.99
C THR A 165 -25.64 -23.17 3.39
N ARG A 166 -25.93 -22.09 2.65
CA ARG A 166 -27.06 -21.19 2.93
C ARG A 166 -28.35 -21.62 2.24
N ASP A 167 -28.24 -22.48 1.23
CA ASP A 167 -29.36 -23.03 0.48
C ASP A 167 -29.90 -24.35 1.09
N GLU A 168 -29.33 -24.80 2.22
CA GLU A 168 -29.78 -25.92 3.07
C GLU A 168 -30.50 -25.41 4.34
#